data_AF-A0A2A4LR26-F1
#
_entry.id   AF-A0A2A4LR26-F1
#
_cell.length_a   1.000
_cell.length_b   1.000
_cell.length_c   1.000
_cell.angle_alpha   90.00
_cell.angle_beta   90.00
_cell.angle_gamma   90.00
#
_symmetry.space_group_name_H-M   'P 1'
#
loop_
_entity.id
_entity.type
_entity.pdbx_description
1 polymer ?
#
loop_
_entity_poly.entity_id
_entity_poly.type
_entity_poly.pdbx_seq_one_letter_code
_entity_poly.pdbx_strand_id
1 'polypeptide(L)'
;MKKGPKNNEQDIYALAVAVYGWMPTVPKTLNIGSITTETIDQIAGIDSESGMTNFLRDLEKPLINNSWVGTSKLLHFLNTEYFPIWDSRIARVVDNAGAVNESDNLKSNYMGKKTNYLNYVEEMLEFKGKQIKGLDKFRGDFEILFGYVPSEIRSLEMALFFKQPKE
;
A
#
# COMPACT_ATOMS: atom_id res chain seq x y z
N MET A 1 -2.31 -19.60 24.53
CA MET A 1 -2.64 -19.32 23.12
C MET A 1 -3.60 -18.14 23.05
N LYS A 2 -3.16 -16.99 22.53
CA LYS A 2 -4.08 -15.90 22.18
C LYS A 2 -4.92 -16.40 21.00
N LYS A 3 -6.23 -16.57 21.21
CA LYS A 3 -7.16 -16.90 20.14
C LYS A 3 -7.25 -15.65 19.25
N GLY A 4 -6.77 -15.76 18.00
CA GLY A 4 -7.03 -14.76 16.97
C GLY A 4 -8.54 -14.60 16.74
N PRO A 5 -8.96 -13.50 16.08
CA PRO A 5 -10.38 -13.22 15.83
C PRO A 5 -11.04 -14.42 15.13
N LYS A 6 -12.25 -14.77 15.57
CA LYS A 6 -13.08 -15.78 14.91
C LYS A 6 -13.62 -15.19 13.62
N ASN A 7 -12.80 -15.23 12.56
CA ASN A 7 -13.19 -14.87 11.20
C ASN A 7 -14.47 -15.59 10.80
N ASN A 8 -15.43 -14.86 10.22
CA ASN A 8 -16.43 -15.52 9.35
C ASN A 8 -17.01 -14.60 8.27
N GLU A 9 -17.28 -13.32 8.52
CA GLU A 9 -17.72 -12.41 7.45
C GLU A 9 -17.61 -10.94 7.90
N GLN A 10 -18.02 -10.68 9.14
CA GLN A 10 -18.01 -9.35 9.76
C GLN A 10 -16.61 -8.73 9.79
N ASP A 11 -15.57 -9.53 10.09
CA ASP A 11 -14.18 -9.06 10.11
C ASP A 11 -13.70 -8.65 8.72
N ILE A 12 -14.11 -9.37 7.67
CA ILE A 12 -13.79 -9.05 6.27
C ILE A 12 -14.49 -7.74 5.87
N TYR A 13 -15.76 -7.56 6.27
CA TYR A 13 -16.46 -6.29 6.08
C TYR A 13 -15.80 -5.14 6.84
N ALA A 14 -15.41 -5.36 8.10
CA ALA A 14 -14.74 -4.35 8.91
C ALA A 14 -13.41 -3.91 8.28
N LEU A 15 -12.62 -4.87 7.79
CA LEU A 15 -11.38 -4.60 7.06
C LEU A 15 -11.63 -3.80 5.77
N ALA A 16 -12.66 -4.18 5.00
CA ALA A 16 -13.02 -3.47 3.79
C ALA A 16 -13.53 -2.04 4.07
N VAL A 17 -14.27 -1.84 5.16
CA VAL A 17 -14.66 -0.50 5.63
C VAL A 17 -13.43 0.28 6.10
N ALA A 18 -12.46 -0.33 6.78
CA ALA A 18 -11.22 0.33 7.18
C ALA A 18 -10.42 0.85 5.97
N VAL A 19 -10.34 0.04 4.89
CA VAL A 19 -9.73 0.44 3.61
C VAL A 19 -10.35 1.72 3.06
N TYR A 20 -11.68 1.81 3.06
CA TYR A 20 -12.39 2.97 2.53
C TYR A 20 -12.55 4.13 3.52
N GLY A 21 -12.46 3.88 4.82
CA GLY A 21 -12.43 4.92 5.86
C GLY A 21 -11.21 5.82 5.74
N TRP A 22 -10.13 5.34 5.11
CA TRP A 22 -8.94 6.12 4.77
C TRP A 22 -9.06 6.91 3.47
N MET A 23 -10.18 6.78 2.73
CA MET A 23 -10.40 7.44 1.46
C MET A 23 -11.43 8.57 1.58
N PRO A 24 -11.30 9.66 0.81
CA PRO A 24 -12.30 10.72 0.79
C PRO A 24 -13.65 10.24 0.23
N THR A 25 -13.64 9.15 -0.54
CA THR A 25 -14.83 8.58 -1.17
C THR A 25 -15.25 7.30 -0.46
N VAL A 26 -16.40 7.34 0.21
CA VAL A 26 -17.07 6.15 0.76
C VAL A 26 -17.91 5.50 -0.35
N PRO A 27 -17.66 4.23 -0.72
CA PRO A 27 -18.49 3.54 -1.70
C PRO A 27 -19.94 3.40 -1.23
N LYS A 28 -20.91 3.65 -2.12
CA LYS A 28 -22.33 3.41 -1.82
C LYS A 28 -22.65 1.92 -1.67
N THR A 29 -21.89 1.08 -2.37
CA THR A 29 -21.95 -0.37 -2.32
C THR A 29 -20.52 -0.88 -2.22
N LEU A 30 -20.30 -1.85 -1.34
CA LEU A 30 -18.99 -2.45 -1.13
C LEU A 30 -19.01 -3.88 -1.68
N ASN A 31 -18.22 -4.14 -2.71
CA ASN A 31 -18.04 -5.49 -3.25
C ASN A 31 -16.78 -6.11 -2.65
N ILE A 32 -16.97 -7.11 -1.78
CA ILE A 32 -15.91 -7.86 -1.09
C ILE A 32 -15.83 -9.34 -1.53
N GLY A 33 -16.60 -9.75 -2.54
CA GLY A 33 -16.85 -11.17 -2.84
C GLY A 33 -15.61 -12.00 -3.21
N SER A 34 -14.46 -11.37 -3.41
CA SER A 34 -13.16 -11.98 -3.70
C SER A 34 -12.24 -12.16 -2.50
N ILE A 35 -12.59 -11.63 -1.31
CA ILE A 35 -11.75 -11.74 -0.10
C ILE A 35 -12.26 -12.90 0.75
N THR A 36 -11.41 -13.87 1.01
CA THR A 36 -11.66 -14.95 1.96
C THR A 36 -10.66 -14.90 3.12
N THR A 37 -10.93 -15.65 4.18
CA THR A 37 -9.97 -15.85 5.28
C THR A 37 -8.64 -16.42 4.76
N GLU A 38 -8.68 -17.37 3.84
CA GLU A 38 -7.48 -17.96 3.23
C GLU A 38 -6.69 -16.92 2.44
N THR A 39 -7.37 -16.01 1.74
CA THR A 39 -6.70 -14.90 1.03
C THR A 39 -5.99 -13.98 2.02
N ILE A 40 -6.64 -13.67 3.15
CA ILE A 40 -6.07 -12.85 4.22
C ILE A 40 -4.84 -13.53 4.82
N ASP A 41 -4.95 -14.80 5.19
CA ASP A 41 -3.87 -15.59 5.78
C ASP A 41 -2.69 -15.72 4.79
N GLN A 42 -2.97 -15.90 3.51
CA GLN A 42 -1.96 -15.94 2.45
C GLN A 42 -1.19 -14.61 2.36
N ILE A 43 -1.87 -13.47 2.35
CA ILE A 43 -1.22 -12.14 2.25
C ILE A 43 -0.39 -11.85 3.52
N ALA A 44 -0.95 -12.11 4.69
CA ALA A 44 -0.29 -11.89 5.97
C ALA A 44 0.92 -12.82 6.16
N GLY A 45 0.88 -14.02 5.58
CA GLY A 45 1.96 -15.01 5.61
C GLY A 45 3.10 -14.77 4.63
N ILE A 46 3.02 -13.76 3.76
CA ILE A 46 4.12 -13.42 2.84
C ILE A 46 5.31 -12.88 3.62
N ASP A 47 6.44 -13.58 3.51
CA ASP A 47 7.67 -13.31 4.25
C ASP A 47 8.88 -13.05 3.33
N SER A 48 8.67 -12.99 2.01
CA SER A 48 9.73 -12.82 1.01
C SER A 48 9.27 -12.01 -0.21
N GLU A 49 10.21 -11.33 -0.86
CA GLU A 49 9.95 -10.55 -2.08
C GLU A 49 9.47 -11.41 -3.24
N SER A 50 9.99 -12.64 -3.38
CA SER A 50 9.54 -13.58 -4.40
C SER A 50 8.11 -14.06 -4.13
N GLY A 51 7.76 -14.34 -2.87
CA GLY A 51 6.40 -14.69 -2.46
C GLY A 51 5.40 -13.56 -2.76
N MET A 52 5.76 -12.32 -2.44
CA MET A 52 4.96 -11.14 -2.80
C MET A 52 4.80 -11.01 -4.32
N THR A 53 5.90 -11.13 -5.07
CA THR A 53 5.91 -10.92 -6.53
C THR A 53 5.01 -11.95 -7.22
N ASN A 54 5.12 -13.22 -6.82
CA ASN A 54 4.29 -14.30 -7.33
C ASN A 54 2.82 -14.05 -6.99
N PHE A 55 2.52 -13.67 -5.74
CA PHE A 55 1.15 -13.33 -5.34
C PHE A 55 0.54 -12.22 -6.21
N LEU A 56 1.25 -11.10 -6.41
CA LEU A 56 0.75 -10.02 -7.27
C LEU A 56 0.62 -10.44 -8.73
N ARG A 57 1.54 -11.27 -9.26
CA ARG A 57 1.46 -11.79 -10.63
C ARG A 57 0.21 -12.65 -10.83
N ASP A 58 -0.07 -13.55 -9.90
CA ASP A 58 -1.21 -14.47 -9.95
C ASP A 58 -2.56 -13.77 -9.66
N LEU A 59 -2.54 -12.62 -8.98
CA LEU A 59 -3.75 -11.86 -8.68
C LEU A 59 -4.32 -11.19 -9.94
N GLU A 60 -5.23 -11.85 -10.65
CA GLU A 60 -5.78 -11.35 -11.93
C GLU A 60 -6.70 -10.13 -11.78
N LYS A 61 -7.45 -10.05 -10.67
CA LYS A 61 -8.46 -9.02 -10.44
C LYS A 61 -8.25 -8.32 -9.09
N PRO A 62 -8.67 -7.06 -8.95
CA PRO A 62 -8.66 -6.38 -7.66
C PRO A 62 -9.46 -7.16 -6.62
N LEU A 63 -8.96 -7.22 -5.38
CA LEU A 63 -9.59 -7.95 -4.28
C LEU A 63 -10.81 -7.23 -3.70
N ILE A 64 -10.88 -5.91 -3.85
CA ILE A 64 -11.94 -5.09 -3.25
C ILE A 64 -12.47 -4.06 -4.25
N ASN A 65 -13.80 -4.04 -4.39
CA ASN A 65 -14.57 -3.05 -5.15
C ASN A 65 -14.03 -2.77 -6.57
N ASN A 66 -13.49 -3.79 -7.23
CA ASN A 66 -12.88 -3.70 -8.57
C ASN A 66 -11.81 -2.58 -8.67
N SER A 67 -11.11 -2.27 -7.57
CA SER A 67 -10.19 -1.16 -7.48
C SER A 67 -8.80 -1.59 -7.04
N TRP A 68 -7.79 -1.34 -7.87
CA TRP A 68 -6.38 -1.54 -7.47
C TRP A 68 -5.94 -0.59 -6.36
N VAL A 69 -6.53 0.62 -6.28
CA VAL A 69 -6.31 1.58 -5.18
C VAL A 69 -6.87 1.07 -3.85
N GLY A 70 -8.02 0.40 -3.88
CA GLY A 70 -8.55 -0.28 -2.69
C GLY A 70 -7.73 -1.51 -2.34
N THR A 71 -7.36 -2.30 -3.36
CA THR A 71 -6.58 -3.53 -3.21
C THR A 71 -5.22 -3.26 -2.59
N SER A 72 -4.49 -2.23 -3.04
CA SER A 72 -3.19 -1.87 -2.45
C SER A 72 -3.29 -1.54 -0.96
N LYS A 73 -4.37 -0.89 -0.52
CA LYS A 73 -4.59 -0.53 0.90
C LYS A 73 -4.94 -1.76 1.73
N LEU A 74 -5.76 -2.65 1.19
CA LEU A 74 -6.03 -3.94 1.80
C LEU A 74 -4.72 -4.72 2.01
N LEU A 75 -3.91 -4.82 0.96
CA LEU A 75 -2.61 -5.48 1.01
C LEU A 75 -1.68 -4.83 2.04
N HIS A 76 -1.60 -3.50 2.07
CA HIS A 76 -0.79 -2.75 3.03
C HIS A 76 -1.23 -3.00 4.48
N PHE A 77 -2.54 -2.99 4.77
CA PHE A 77 -3.04 -3.28 6.12
C PHE A 77 -2.74 -4.70 6.58
N LEU A 78 -2.73 -5.66 5.66
CA LEU A 78 -2.44 -7.05 5.97
C LEU A 78 -0.94 -7.31 6.09
N ASN A 79 -0.11 -6.60 5.32
CA ASN A 79 1.34 -6.79 5.32
C ASN A 79 2.09 -5.52 4.84
N THR A 80 2.49 -4.69 5.81
CA THR A 80 3.21 -3.44 5.57
C THR A 80 4.66 -3.62 5.13
N GLU A 81 5.22 -4.83 5.23
CA GLU A 81 6.63 -5.09 4.91
C GLU A 81 6.90 -5.15 3.41
N TYR A 82 5.86 -5.42 2.61
CA TYR A 82 6.00 -5.67 1.18
C TYR A 82 5.06 -4.87 0.30
N PHE A 83 3.88 -4.47 0.80
CA PHE A 83 2.88 -3.80 -0.03
C PHE A 83 2.78 -2.31 0.29
N PRO A 84 3.31 -1.42 -0.57
CA PRO A 84 3.07 0.01 -0.43
C PRO A 84 1.63 0.38 -0.83
N ILE A 85 1.14 1.49 -0.30
CA ILE A 85 -0.13 2.12 -0.65
C ILE A 85 -0.03 2.72 -2.06
N TRP A 86 -1.05 2.43 -2.87
CA TRP A 86 -1.28 3.08 -4.16
C TRP A 86 -2.50 3.98 -4.10
N ASP A 87 -2.33 5.25 -4.47
CA ASP A 87 -3.41 6.23 -4.60
C ASP A 87 -3.03 7.38 -5.56
N SER A 88 -3.91 8.38 -5.68
CA SER A 88 -3.68 9.52 -6.58
C SER A 88 -2.55 10.45 -6.18
N ARG A 89 -2.13 10.47 -4.91
CA ARG A 89 -1.01 11.31 -4.45
C ARG A 89 0.31 10.62 -4.73
N ILE A 90 0.38 9.32 -4.44
CA ILE A 90 1.54 8.48 -4.81
C ILE A 90 1.71 8.48 -6.32
N ALA A 91 0.64 8.20 -7.08
CA ALA A 91 0.70 8.18 -8.52
C ALA A 91 1.13 9.54 -9.10
N ARG A 92 0.76 10.67 -8.47
CA ARG A 92 1.27 12.00 -8.85
C ARG A 92 2.76 12.11 -8.65
N VAL A 93 3.28 11.70 -7.50
CA VAL A 93 4.71 11.79 -7.21
C VAL A 93 5.51 10.89 -8.15
N VAL A 94 5.06 9.65 -8.36
CA VAL A 94 5.72 8.68 -9.24
C VAL A 94 5.68 9.13 -10.71
N ASP A 95 4.55 9.62 -11.21
CA ASP A 95 4.42 10.11 -12.59
C ASP A 95 5.21 11.42 -12.81
N ASN A 96 5.21 12.34 -11.83
CA ASN A 96 5.95 13.60 -11.89
C ASN A 96 7.45 13.46 -11.62
N ALA A 97 7.92 12.36 -11.03
CA ALA A 97 9.36 12.10 -10.86
C ALA A 97 10.11 12.04 -12.21
N GLY A 98 9.40 11.90 -13.32
CA GLY A 98 9.93 12.00 -14.69
C GLY A 98 9.73 13.35 -15.40
N ALA A 99 8.98 14.31 -14.85
CA ALA A 99 8.72 15.60 -15.50
C ALA A 99 8.50 16.73 -14.48
N VAL A 100 9.40 17.72 -14.50
CA VAL A 100 9.33 18.98 -13.73
C VAL A 100 8.21 19.92 -14.24
N ASN A 101 7.15 19.39 -14.84
CA ASN A 101 6.09 20.20 -15.41
C ASN A 101 4.72 19.80 -14.82
N GLU A 102 4.14 20.75 -14.11
CA GLU A 102 2.81 20.75 -13.51
C GLU A 102 1.69 20.68 -14.57
N SER A 103 1.60 19.58 -15.33
CA SER A 103 0.38 19.29 -16.07
C SER A 103 -0.53 18.42 -15.20
N ASP A 104 -1.51 19.07 -14.58
CA ASP A 104 -2.42 18.60 -13.52
C ASP A 104 -3.27 17.33 -13.79
N ASN A 105 -3.05 16.61 -14.89
CA ASN A 105 -3.95 15.55 -15.33
C ASN A 105 -3.26 14.20 -15.36
N LEU A 106 -3.23 13.53 -14.19
CA LEU A 106 -3.10 12.07 -14.18
C LEU A 106 -4.18 11.49 -15.08
N LYS A 107 -3.78 10.69 -16.07
CA LYS A 107 -4.73 9.98 -16.93
C LYS A 107 -5.68 9.19 -16.01
N SER A 108 -6.99 9.38 -16.15
CA SER A 108 -8.03 8.83 -15.26
C SER A 108 -7.90 7.33 -15.00
N ASN A 109 -7.31 6.58 -15.94
CA ASN A 109 -7.14 5.14 -15.88
C ASN A 109 -5.79 4.68 -15.32
N TYR A 110 -4.84 5.58 -15.05
CA TYR A 110 -3.49 5.22 -14.62
C TYR A 110 -3.50 4.51 -13.26
N MET A 111 -4.31 4.99 -12.31
CA MET A 111 -4.44 4.35 -10.99
C MET A 111 -5.18 3.01 -11.05
N GLY A 112 -5.98 2.79 -12.09
CA GLY A 112 -6.80 1.59 -12.27
C GLY A 112 -6.08 0.43 -12.95
N LYS A 113 -4.79 0.56 -13.26
CA LYS A 113 -4.01 -0.50 -13.93
C LYS A 113 -3.16 -1.28 -12.93
N LYS A 114 -3.33 -2.61 -12.92
CA LYS A 114 -2.48 -3.55 -12.16
C LYS A 114 -1.00 -3.31 -12.41
N THR A 115 -0.61 -3.13 -13.68
CA THR A 115 0.79 -2.95 -14.10
C THR A 115 1.46 -1.76 -13.43
N ASN A 116 0.73 -0.65 -13.25
CA ASN A 116 1.30 0.54 -12.64
C ASN A 116 1.52 0.35 -11.14
N TYR A 117 0.60 -0.33 -10.46
CA TYR A 117 0.80 -0.71 -9.07
C TYR A 117 1.96 -1.70 -8.91
N LEU A 118 2.07 -2.70 -9.79
CA LEU A 118 3.15 -3.68 -9.74
C LEU A 118 4.53 -3.02 -9.93
N ASN A 119 4.67 -2.16 -10.94
CA ASN A 119 5.91 -1.42 -11.18
C ASN A 119 6.30 -0.58 -9.95
N TYR A 120 5.33 0.11 -9.35
CA TYR A 120 5.58 0.89 -8.13
C TYR A 120 6.02 0.00 -6.94
N VAL A 121 5.41 -1.18 -6.77
CA VAL A 121 5.84 -2.14 -5.73
C VAL A 121 7.28 -2.61 -5.98
N GLU A 122 7.61 -2.96 -7.22
CA GLU A 122 8.96 -3.39 -7.60
C GLU A 122 9.99 -2.29 -7.35
N GLU A 123 9.70 -1.03 -7.71
CA GLU A 123 10.56 0.12 -7.41
C GLU A 123 10.78 0.31 -5.90
N MET A 124 9.71 0.26 -5.11
CA MET A 124 9.79 0.44 -3.65
C MET A 124 10.63 -0.65 -2.98
N LEU A 125 10.56 -1.89 -3.47
CA LEU A 125 11.40 -2.98 -2.99
C LEU A 125 12.84 -2.85 -3.44
N GLU A 126 13.09 -2.30 -4.62
CA GLU A 126 14.44 -1.96 -5.03
C GLU A 126 15.09 -0.93 -4.09
N PHE A 127 14.30 -0.03 -3.48
CA PHE A 127 14.79 0.91 -2.47
C PHE A 127 14.85 0.31 -1.06
N LYS A 128 14.14 -0.79 -0.80
CA LYS A 128 14.19 -1.49 0.48
C LYS A 128 15.60 -2.03 0.73
N GLY A 129 16.11 -1.85 1.94
CA GLY A 129 17.46 -2.22 2.35
C GLY A 129 18.57 -1.28 1.86
N LYS A 130 18.26 -0.29 1.00
CA LYS A 130 19.24 0.70 0.56
C LYS A 130 19.38 1.81 1.61
N GLN A 131 20.61 2.27 1.83
CA GLN A 131 20.86 3.38 2.74
C GLN A 131 20.35 4.70 2.11
N ILE A 132 19.31 5.27 2.70
CA ILE A 132 18.74 6.55 2.29
C ILE A 132 19.01 7.59 3.37
N LYS A 133 19.68 8.68 2.96
CA LYS A 133 20.07 9.76 3.87
C LYS A 133 18.85 10.30 4.63
N GLY A 134 18.93 10.26 5.96
CA GLY A 134 17.88 10.79 6.84
C GLY A 134 16.74 9.82 7.14
N LEU A 135 16.65 8.67 6.45
CA LEU A 135 15.58 7.69 6.69
C LEU A 135 15.69 7.07 8.10
N ASP A 136 16.90 6.69 8.54
CA ASP A 136 17.11 6.12 9.87
C ASP A 136 16.74 7.11 10.98
N LYS A 137 17.14 8.38 10.81
CA LYS A 137 16.77 9.45 11.74
C LYS A 137 15.25 9.63 11.77
N PHE A 138 14.61 9.68 10.60
CA PHE A 138 13.16 9.79 10.51
C PHE A 138 12.46 8.64 11.25
N ARG A 139 12.90 7.40 11.05
CA ARG A 139 12.33 6.23 11.72
C ARG A 139 12.51 6.28 13.23
N GLY A 140 13.68 6.72 13.71
CA GLY A 140 13.93 6.93 15.14
C GLY A 140 13.08 8.05 15.75
N ASP A 141 12.95 9.20 15.07
CA ASP A 141 12.08 10.29 15.51
C ASP A 141 10.61 9.83 15.55
N PHE A 142 10.18 9.02 14.57
CA PHE A 142 8.84 8.46 14.51
C PHE A 142 8.56 7.52 15.69
N GLU A 143 9.51 6.65 16.04
CA GLU A 143 9.41 5.77 17.21
C GLU A 143 9.26 6.56 18.51
N ILE A 144 10.06 7.62 18.69
CA ILE A 144 9.98 8.49 19.87
C ILE A 144 8.59 9.15 19.98
N LEU A 145 8.04 9.61 18.86
CA LEU A 145 6.78 10.36 18.85
C LEU A 145 5.54 9.46 18.97
N PHE A 146 5.56 8.28 18.33
CA PHE A 146 4.38 7.43 18.18
C PHE A 146 4.47 6.08 18.89
N GLY A 147 5.63 5.73 19.45
CA GLY A 147 5.85 4.49 20.20
C GLY A 147 5.96 3.23 19.34
N TYR A 148 6.17 3.38 18.03
CA TYR A 148 6.43 2.24 17.13
C TYR A 148 7.32 2.65 15.95
N VAL A 149 8.08 1.70 15.42
CA VAL A 149 8.88 1.88 14.20
C VAL A 149 8.03 1.47 12.99
N PRO A 150 7.78 2.36 12.02
CA PRO A 150 7.09 1.98 10.79
C PRO A 150 7.93 0.98 9.98
N SER A 151 7.27 0.14 9.18
CA SER A 151 7.97 -0.72 8.22
C SER A 151 8.86 0.09 7.30
N GLU A 152 9.86 -0.55 6.71
CA GLU A 152 10.76 0.15 5.79
C GLU A 152 10.01 0.68 4.57
N ILE A 153 9.14 -0.14 3.97
CA ILE A 153 8.26 0.28 2.88
C ILE A 153 7.43 1.49 3.30
N ARG A 154 6.78 1.45 4.48
CA ARG A 154 6.00 2.59 4.96
C ARG A 154 6.84 3.86 5.13
N SER A 155 8.07 3.70 5.60
CA SER A 155 9.01 4.81 5.77
C SER A 155 9.40 5.43 4.43
N LEU A 156 9.67 4.60 3.42
CA LEU A 156 9.95 5.04 2.05
C LEU A 156 8.77 5.81 1.45
N GLU A 157 7.53 5.34 1.64
CA GLU A 157 6.34 6.02 1.14
C GLU A 157 6.17 7.41 1.75
N MET A 158 6.41 7.52 3.06
CA MET A 158 6.34 8.80 3.75
C MET A 158 7.44 9.74 3.26
N ALA A 159 8.63 9.21 2.97
CA ALA A 159 9.75 9.97 2.44
C ALA A 159 9.47 10.61 1.07
N LEU A 160 8.61 10.01 0.23
CA LEU A 160 8.17 10.59 -1.05
C LEU A 160 7.54 12.00 -0.90
N PHE A 161 7.01 12.32 0.27
CA PHE A 161 6.34 13.60 0.52
C PHE A 161 7.14 14.55 1.40
N PHE A 162 8.31 14.14 1.88
CA PHE A 162 9.20 15.07 2.55
C PHE A 162 9.83 16.00 1.52
N LYS A 163 9.33 17.25 1.48
CA LYS A 163 10.06 18.32 0.83
C LYS A 163 11.39 18.47 1.55
N GLN A 164 12.50 18.39 0.82
CA GLN A 164 13.75 18.88 1.37
C GLN A 164 13.53 20.36 1.74
N PRO A 165 14.02 20.80 2.92
CA PRO A 165 14.06 22.22 3.21
C PRO A 165 14.73 22.92 2.02
N LYS A 166 14.14 24.01 1.54
CA LYS A 166 14.86 24.86 0.58
C LYS A 166 16.09 25.38 1.32
N GLU A 167 17.28 25.04 0.82
CA GLU A 167 18.54 25.65 1.24
C GLU A 167 18.50 27.16 1.05
#